data_AF-A0AA85GCN3-F1
#
_entry.id   AF-A0AA85GCN3-F1
#
_cell.length_a   1.000
_cell.length_b   1.000
_cell.length_c   1.000
_cell.angle_alpha   90.00
_cell.angle_beta   90.00
_cell.angle_gamma   90.00
#
_symmetry.space_group_name_H-M   'P 1'
#
loop_
_entity.id
_entity.type
_entity.pdbx_description
1 polymer ?
#
loop_
_entity_poly.entity_id
_entity_poly.type
_entity_poly.pdbx_seq_one_letter_code
_entity_poly.pdbx_strand_id
1 'polypeptide(L)'
;MSINRITYTGAFIKCLRPFAAKITNKHNKRHRGGWQYALKRININQMSIPELLNSNCRSLINKVDYLQFLLSQNMYRNCGVITIQESWLTDLQDDCLVSLRDFNIYRQDRSNNKKTCGGGVATFVNVNWCRSTFACFKFSNDFIDCLNLRCRPKHLNKYKYIYVTNIYTTPDCTSSALSVFTDKFTEFTVTAFSDSLSIVCGDFNSCDCSFLTSLDHLNVVDFPTRLNAHLDLVFINDVGAYVTRKRAPLSSSDHCIIRVLPKVYGKHGKSTHIHHTKKVIYRNYSEENLQNLKNMFRTTNWELFTDDSIENTTDVITSYLKFCFDICCPTETFLSFDRLTSPQLKRLRRVKERMYKEKNTIEVRKLNDQINQEIRRLNCVFTQKLRSCRGSPSMWKLFKEITGDRQTRSDNQLNVCDLNKSFIHQSSDIMLPISKGLKNNCVPSFTKNDVRKCLQSLNSSQCLGPDGIPNLLF
;
A
#
# COMPACT_ATOMS: atom_id res chain seq x y z
N MET A 1 -1.28 -81.73 -36.06
CA MET A 1 -1.99 -80.49 -36.42
C MET A 1 -1.35 -79.33 -35.68
N SER A 2 -0.51 -78.55 -36.37
CA SER A 2 0.19 -77.39 -35.83
C SER A 2 -0.73 -76.18 -35.82
N ILE A 3 -1.04 -75.64 -34.64
CA ILE A 3 -1.77 -74.37 -34.52
C ILE A 3 -0.76 -73.23 -34.42
N ASN A 4 -0.77 -72.39 -35.46
CA ASN A 4 0.05 -71.18 -35.60
C ASN A 4 -0.15 -70.23 -34.40
N ARG A 5 0.90 -70.03 -33.60
CA ARG A 5 0.96 -68.98 -32.58
C ARG A 5 1.39 -67.66 -33.24
N ILE A 6 0.44 -66.74 -33.39
CA ILE A 6 0.72 -65.34 -33.73
C ILE A 6 1.46 -64.70 -32.55
N THR A 7 2.68 -64.22 -32.79
CA THR A 7 3.47 -63.46 -31.82
C THR A 7 3.32 -61.97 -32.11
N TYR A 8 2.69 -61.23 -31.19
CA TYR A 8 2.62 -59.78 -31.25
C TYR A 8 3.90 -59.16 -30.69
N THR A 9 4.42 -58.14 -31.36
CA THR A 9 5.58 -57.37 -30.89
C THR A 9 5.25 -56.68 -29.56
N GLY A 10 6.23 -56.59 -28.66
CA GLY A 10 6.06 -56.10 -27.28
C GLY A 10 5.56 -54.66 -27.12
N ALA A 11 5.38 -53.92 -28.22
CA ALA A 11 4.74 -52.61 -28.23
C ALA A 11 3.20 -52.69 -28.18
N PHE A 12 2.56 -53.74 -28.73
CA PHE A 12 1.10 -53.81 -28.85
C PHE A 12 0.41 -54.23 -27.53
N ILE A 13 1.08 -55.04 -26.69
CA ILE A 13 0.53 -55.50 -25.39
C ILE A 13 0.55 -54.37 -24.33
N LYS A 14 1.25 -53.25 -24.56
CA LYS A 14 1.26 -52.10 -23.64
C LYS A 14 0.01 -51.22 -23.70
N CYS A 15 -0.85 -51.34 -24.72
CA CYS A 15 -2.03 -50.49 -24.88
C CYS A 15 -3.35 -51.07 -24.33
N LEU A 16 -3.37 -52.30 -23.80
CA LEU A 16 -4.61 -52.97 -23.36
C LEU A 16 -4.50 -53.58 -21.95
N ARG A 17 -4.06 -52.77 -20.96
CA ARG A 17 -4.35 -53.08 -19.54
C ARG A 17 -5.40 -52.11 -19.03
N PRO A 18 -6.48 -52.58 -18.39
CA PRO A 18 -7.34 -51.70 -17.62
C PRO A 18 -6.45 -51.05 -16.56
N PHE A 19 -6.49 -49.73 -16.48
CA PHE A 19 -5.79 -48.99 -15.44
C PHE A 19 -6.54 -49.26 -14.13
N ALA A 20 -6.33 -50.44 -13.55
CA ALA A 20 -6.75 -50.78 -12.21
C ALA A 20 -5.96 -49.85 -11.28
N ALA A 21 -6.64 -48.80 -10.83
CA ALA A 21 -6.14 -47.88 -9.84
C ALA A 21 -5.83 -48.66 -8.56
N LYS A 22 -4.58 -49.11 -8.43
CA LYS A 22 -4.03 -49.50 -7.14
C LYS A 22 -4.13 -48.27 -6.24
N ILE A 23 -5.05 -48.34 -5.29
CA ILE A 23 -5.12 -47.44 -4.14
C ILE A 23 -3.84 -47.65 -3.34
N THR A 24 -2.79 -46.94 -3.74
CA THR A 24 -1.67 -46.65 -2.85
C THR A 24 -1.94 -45.28 -2.28
N ASN A 25 -2.34 -45.22 -1.01
CA ASN A 25 -2.43 -44.00 -0.21
C ASN A 25 -1.03 -43.37 0.00
N LYS A 26 -0.41 -42.93 -1.08
CA LYS A 26 0.67 -41.93 -1.08
C LYS A 26 0.11 -40.68 -1.70
N HIS A 27 -0.75 -40.00 -0.93
CA HIS A 27 -0.90 -38.56 -1.10
C HIS A 27 0.46 -37.92 -0.82
N ASN A 28 1.30 -37.82 -1.86
CA ASN A 28 2.39 -36.86 -1.90
C ASN A 28 1.78 -35.47 -1.91
N LYS A 29 1.29 -35.02 -0.75
CA LYS A 29 1.03 -33.61 -0.49
C LYS A 29 2.39 -32.93 -0.60
N ARG A 30 2.69 -32.38 -1.78
CA ARG A 30 3.74 -31.38 -1.95
C ARG A 30 3.34 -30.12 -1.16
N HIS A 31 3.41 -30.21 0.17
CA HIS A 31 3.37 -29.09 1.09
C HIS A 31 4.71 -28.37 1.03
N ARG A 32 4.91 -27.56 -0.02
CA ARG A 32 6.01 -26.59 -0.07
C ARG A 32 5.48 -25.23 -0.51
N GLY A 33 4.70 -24.65 0.39
CA GLY A 33 4.23 -23.28 0.27
C GLY A 33 3.35 -22.92 1.47
N GLY A 34 3.95 -22.83 2.66
CA GLY A 34 3.26 -22.56 3.93
C GLY A 34 2.53 -21.22 3.97
N TRP A 35 1.99 -20.85 5.14
CA TRP A 35 1.21 -19.63 5.41
C TRP A 35 1.77 -18.32 4.81
N GLN A 36 3.08 -18.22 4.55
CA GLN A 36 3.69 -17.10 3.82
C GLN A 36 3.19 -16.94 2.37
N TYR A 37 2.85 -18.04 1.71
CA TYR A 37 2.19 -18.01 0.40
C TYR A 37 0.72 -17.58 0.53
N ALA A 38 0.05 -17.93 1.62
CA ALA A 38 -1.30 -17.43 1.90
C ALA A 38 -1.28 -15.91 2.12
N LEU A 39 -0.33 -15.39 2.91
CA LEU A 39 -0.11 -13.95 3.06
C LEU A 39 0.01 -13.24 1.72
N LYS A 40 0.89 -13.71 0.83
CA LYS A 40 1.11 -13.10 -0.49
C LYS A 40 -0.13 -13.02 -1.38
N ARG A 41 -1.19 -13.79 -1.08
CA ARG A 41 -2.46 -13.80 -1.82
C ARG A 41 -3.51 -12.89 -1.19
N ILE A 42 -3.42 -12.65 0.12
CA ILE A 42 -4.37 -11.78 0.83
C ILE A 42 -4.07 -10.33 0.43
N ASN A 43 -5.12 -9.62 0.00
CA ASN A 43 -5.01 -8.19 -0.26
C ASN A 43 -4.83 -7.45 1.06
N ILE A 44 -4.01 -6.40 1.05
CA ILE A 44 -3.65 -5.68 2.27
C ILE A 44 -4.87 -5.08 3.01
N ASN A 45 -5.94 -4.75 2.29
CA ASN A 45 -7.20 -4.25 2.85
C ASN A 45 -8.00 -5.30 3.65
N GLN A 46 -7.72 -6.59 3.44
CA GLN A 46 -8.33 -7.71 4.13
C GLN A 46 -7.48 -8.22 5.30
N MET A 47 -6.29 -7.66 5.50
CA MET A 47 -5.40 -8.08 6.59
C MET A 47 -5.83 -7.46 7.93
N SER A 48 -6.17 -8.30 8.91
CA SER A 48 -6.49 -7.83 10.26
C SER A 48 -5.28 -7.24 10.97
N ILE A 49 -4.12 -7.85 10.81
CA ILE A 49 -2.84 -7.38 11.35
C ILE A 49 -1.84 -7.24 10.19
N PRO A 50 -1.07 -6.14 10.10
CA PRO A 50 -0.23 -5.82 8.95
C PRO A 50 1.12 -6.54 9.03
N GLU A 51 1.83 -6.64 7.91
CA GLU A 51 3.29 -6.76 7.98
C GLU A 51 3.91 -5.41 8.38
N LEU A 52 4.87 -5.44 9.30
CA LEU A 52 5.60 -4.27 9.76
C LEU A 52 7.08 -4.35 9.38
N LEU A 53 7.65 -3.22 8.94
CA LEU A 53 9.09 -3.06 8.73
C LEU A 53 9.66 -2.07 9.74
N ASN A 54 10.62 -2.50 10.55
CA ASN A 54 11.34 -1.63 11.49
C ASN A 54 12.79 -1.46 11.02
N SER A 55 13.30 -0.22 10.99
CA SER A 55 14.67 0.07 10.61
C SER A 55 15.16 1.42 11.12
N ASN A 56 16.28 1.43 11.84
CA ASN A 56 17.08 2.65 11.95
C ASN A 56 17.70 2.95 10.57
N CYS A 57 17.38 4.11 10.02
CA CYS A 57 17.79 4.46 8.66
C CYS A 57 19.00 5.39 8.63
N ARG A 58 19.37 6.05 9.72
CA ARG A 58 20.44 7.06 9.78
C ARG A 58 20.31 8.11 8.69
N SER A 59 19.28 8.95 8.74
CA SER A 59 18.79 9.87 7.70
C SER A 59 17.88 9.23 6.66
N LEU A 60 16.62 9.68 6.65
CA LEU A 60 15.58 9.20 5.75
C LEU A 60 15.61 9.87 4.37
N ILE A 61 15.90 11.17 4.30
CA ILE A 61 15.69 11.98 3.08
C ILE A 61 16.40 11.40 1.84
N ASN A 62 17.63 10.90 2.01
CA ASN A 62 18.42 10.32 0.92
C ASN A 62 18.08 8.86 0.61
N LYS A 63 17.10 8.28 1.30
CA LYS A 63 16.74 6.85 1.23
C LYS A 63 15.29 6.62 0.80
N VAL A 64 14.50 7.67 0.57
CA VAL A 64 13.08 7.58 0.17
C VAL A 64 12.90 6.77 -1.11
N ASP A 65 13.65 7.08 -2.18
CA ASP A 65 13.59 6.32 -3.44
C ASP A 65 13.98 4.85 -3.25
N TYR A 66 15.00 4.59 -2.43
CA TYR A 66 15.41 3.21 -2.12
C TYR A 66 14.30 2.47 -1.36
N LEU A 67 13.65 3.14 -0.40
CA LEU A 67 12.54 2.59 0.38
C LEU A 67 11.31 2.34 -0.51
N GLN A 68 10.96 3.29 -1.38
CA GLN A 68 9.89 3.14 -2.37
C GLN A 68 10.15 1.96 -3.32
N PHE A 69 11.39 1.82 -3.80
CA PHE A 69 11.83 0.66 -4.58
C PHE A 69 11.70 -0.65 -3.78
N LEU A 70 12.05 -0.63 -2.49
CA LEU A 70 11.95 -1.81 -1.64
C LEU A 70 10.50 -2.28 -1.52
N LEU A 71 9.58 -1.35 -1.27
CA LEU A 71 8.15 -1.61 -1.12
C LEU A 71 7.50 -2.09 -2.43
N SER A 72 8.03 -1.70 -3.59
CA SER A 72 7.55 -2.19 -4.89
C SER A 72 7.86 -3.67 -5.14
N GLN A 73 8.79 -4.26 -4.39
CA GLN A 73 9.11 -5.68 -4.55
C GLN A 73 7.97 -6.55 -4.02
N ASN A 74 7.63 -7.62 -4.75
CA ASN A 74 6.58 -8.56 -4.37
C ASN A 74 6.76 -9.18 -2.96
N MET A 75 7.98 -9.13 -2.41
CA MET A 75 8.23 -9.56 -1.03
C MET A 75 7.58 -8.63 0.00
N TYR A 76 7.47 -7.33 -0.27
CA TYR A 76 6.98 -6.30 0.66
C TYR A 76 5.60 -5.75 0.26
N ARG A 77 4.93 -6.40 -0.70
CA ARG A 77 3.62 -5.98 -1.23
C ARG A 77 2.57 -5.72 -0.14
N ASN A 78 2.64 -6.48 0.95
CA ASN A 78 1.66 -6.44 2.04
C ASN A 78 2.18 -5.72 3.28
N CYS A 79 3.27 -4.96 3.15
CA CYS A 79 3.76 -4.07 4.20
C CYS A 79 2.69 -3.02 4.51
N GLY A 80 2.11 -3.09 5.71
CA GLY A 80 1.08 -2.16 6.17
C GLY A 80 1.64 -1.04 7.04
N VAL A 81 2.76 -1.27 7.72
CA VAL A 81 3.39 -0.29 8.61
C VAL A 81 4.90 -0.28 8.44
N ILE A 82 5.51 0.90 8.45
CA ILE A 82 6.97 1.06 8.44
C ILE A 82 7.35 1.99 9.58
N THR A 83 8.23 1.55 10.47
CA THR A 83 8.79 2.35 11.55
C THR A 83 10.25 2.64 11.26
N ILE A 84 10.58 3.93 11.22
CA ILE A 84 11.91 4.46 10.93
C ILE A 84 12.42 5.20 12.16
N GLN A 85 13.62 4.84 12.60
CA GLN A 85 14.41 5.58 13.60
C GLN A 85 15.51 6.38 12.92
N GLU A 86 15.99 7.40 13.61
CA GLU A 86 16.96 8.36 13.08
C GLU A 86 16.50 8.92 11.72
N SER A 87 15.26 9.42 11.69
CA SER A 87 14.73 10.07 10.48
C SER A 87 15.59 11.27 10.08
N TRP A 88 16.16 11.96 11.09
CA TRP A 88 16.90 13.22 10.99
C TRP A 88 16.09 14.32 10.31
N LEU A 89 14.76 14.22 10.42
CA LEU A 89 13.86 15.24 9.94
C LEU A 89 13.69 16.33 11.00
N THR A 90 13.35 17.52 10.53
CA THR A 90 13.01 18.68 11.36
C THR A 90 11.60 19.15 11.05
N ASP A 91 11.01 19.88 11.98
CA ASP A 91 9.72 20.55 11.81
C ASP A 91 9.68 21.50 10.61
N LEU A 92 10.83 22.07 10.22
CA LEU A 92 10.98 22.91 9.02
C LEU A 92 10.80 22.18 7.69
N GLN A 93 10.94 20.85 7.66
CA GLN A 93 10.88 20.08 6.42
C GLN A 93 9.45 19.62 6.17
N ASP A 94 8.94 19.80 4.96
CA ASP A 94 7.60 19.34 4.60
C ASP A 94 7.59 17.81 4.39
N ASP A 95 6.50 17.17 4.83
CA ASP A 95 6.27 15.73 4.72
C ASP A 95 6.32 15.23 3.26
N CYS A 96 6.05 16.09 2.27
CA CYS A 96 6.14 15.77 0.85
C CYS A 96 7.54 15.30 0.42
N LEU A 97 8.60 15.77 1.10
CA LEU A 97 9.99 15.41 0.83
C LEU A 97 10.28 13.93 1.11
N VAL A 98 9.48 13.30 1.96
CA VAL A 98 9.63 11.91 2.38
C VAL A 98 8.38 11.07 2.10
N SER A 99 7.52 11.55 1.20
CA SER A 99 6.30 10.86 0.82
C SER A 99 6.56 9.49 0.19
N LEU A 100 5.74 8.50 0.56
CA LEU A 100 5.75 7.15 0.01
C LEU A 100 4.37 6.85 -0.60
N ARG A 101 4.34 6.23 -1.78
CA ARG A 101 3.09 5.86 -2.45
C ARG A 101 2.29 4.89 -1.59
N ASP A 102 1.00 5.15 -1.44
CA ASP A 102 0.04 4.36 -0.65
C ASP A 102 0.24 4.45 0.88
N PHE A 103 1.07 5.39 1.39
CA PHE A 103 1.30 5.56 2.83
C PHE A 103 1.09 7.01 3.29
N ASN A 104 0.52 7.16 4.48
CA ASN A 104 0.56 8.39 5.24
C ASN A 104 1.73 8.35 6.22
N ILE A 105 2.47 9.46 6.36
CA ILE A 105 3.55 9.61 7.32
C ILE A 105 3.03 10.26 8.61
N TYR A 106 3.54 9.78 9.74
CA TYR A 106 3.40 10.41 11.05
C TYR A 106 4.80 10.45 11.67
N ARG A 107 5.20 11.57 12.25
CA ARG A 107 6.55 11.69 12.83
C ARG A 107 6.56 12.45 14.15
N GLN A 108 7.62 12.20 14.89
CA GLN A 108 8.07 12.99 16.03
C GLN A 108 9.53 13.35 15.74
N ASP A 109 9.76 14.62 15.40
CA ASP A 109 11.09 15.14 15.18
C ASP A 109 11.74 15.47 16.53
N ARG A 110 13.07 15.39 16.57
CA ARG A 110 13.82 15.78 17.75
C ARG A 110 13.94 17.30 17.80
N SER A 111 13.57 17.89 18.94
CA SER A 111 13.80 19.31 19.19
C SER A 111 15.30 19.57 19.39
N ASN A 112 15.96 20.15 18.38
CA ASN A 112 17.37 20.48 18.39
C ASN A 112 17.67 21.70 19.30
N ASN A 113 17.88 21.49 20.59
CA ASN A 113 18.41 22.54 21.47
C ASN A 113 19.95 22.54 21.57
N LYS A 114 20.60 21.48 21.06
CA LYS A 114 22.06 21.32 21.04
C LYS A 114 22.51 20.86 19.66
N LYS A 115 23.79 21.08 19.33
CA LYS A 115 24.46 20.64 18.09
C LYS A 115 24.62 19.11 18.00
N THR A 116 23.70 18.33 18.54
CA THR A 116 23.71 16.86 18.43
C THR A 116 23.06 16.49 17.11
N CYS A 117 23.85 15.98 16.16
CA CYS A 117 23.33 15.51 14.89
C CYS A 117 22.50 14.23 15.10
N GLY A 118 21.22 14.26 14.70
CA GLY A 118 20.40 13.07 14.54
C GLY A 118 19.26 12.91 15.56
N GLY A 119 18.54 11.79 15.47
CA GLY A 119 17.31 11.53 16.20
C GLY A 119 16.05 11.62 15.34
N GLY A 120 14.90 11.66 16.01
CA GLY A 120 13.59 11.67 15.38
C GLY A 120 13.13 10.28 14.93
N VAL A 121 11.81 10.09 14.96
CA VAL A 121 11.13 8.86 14.54
C VAL A 121 10.02 9.17 13.54
N ALA A 122 9.86 8.32 12.54
CA ALA A 122 8.79 8.41 11.54
C ALA A 122 8.11 7.06 11.34
N THR A 123 6.79 7.06 11.29
CA THR A 123 5.97 5.87 11.07
C THR A 123 5.07 6.09 9.87
N PHE A 124 5.18 5.20 8.88
CA PHE A 124 4.33 5.19 7.69
C PHE A 124 3.23 4.15 7.83
N VAL A 125 2.00 4.53 7.54
CA VAL A 125 0.84 3.63 7.60
C VAL A 125 0.16 3.55 6.25
N ASN A 126 -0.04 2.33 5.76
CA ASN A 126 -0.62 2.09 4.45
C ASN A 126 -2.13 2.43 4.43
N VAL A 127 -2.53 3.33 3.53
CA VAL A 127 -3.91 3.83 3.40
C VAL A 127 -4.90 2.74 2.94
N ASN A 128 -4.40 1.71 2.27
CA ASN A 128 -5.21 0.59 1.83
C ASN A 128 -5.50 -0.40 2.97
N TRP A 129 -4.61 -0.49 3.96
CA TRP A 129 -4.75 -1.35 5.13
C TRP A 129 -5.59 -0.72 6.24
N CYS A 130 -5.26 0.52 6.61
CA CYS A 130 -5.86 1.20 7.77
C CYS A 130 -7.02 2.10 7.34
N ARG A 131 -8.15 2.06 8.07
CA ARG A 131 -9.28 2.98 7.86
C ARG A 131 -9.02 4.32 8.55
N SER A 132 -8.46 4.29 9.75
CA SER A 132 -8.15 5.49 10.51
C SER A 132 -6.93 5.27 11.40
N THR A 133 -6.09 6.29 11.45
CA THR A 133 -4.84 6.30 12.22
C THR A 133 -4.77 7.60 13.00
N PHE A 134 -4.44 7.50 14.28
CA PHE A 134 -4.33 8.65 15.18
C PHE A 134 -3.02 8.58 15.96
N ALA A 135 -2.29 9.69 16.03
CA ALA A 135 -1.13 9.81 16.93
C ALA A 135 -1.64 10.04 18.35
N CYS A 136 -1.50 9.04 19.22
CA CYS A 136 -2.08 9.05 20.56
C CYS A 136 -1.07 9.41 21.65
N PHE A 137 0.22 9.17 21.40
CA PHE A 137 1.29 9.55 22.31
C PHE A 137 2.50 10.01 21.50
N LYS A 138 3.08 11.14 21.93
CA LYS A 138 4.28 11.74 21.37
C LYS A 138 5.16 12.15 22.53
N PHE A 139 6.44 11.81 22.44
CA PHE A 139 7.44 12.20 23.43
C PHE A 139 8.75 12.45 22.71
N SER A 140 9.42 13.54 23.07
CA SER A 140 10.77 13.83 22.60
C SER A 140 11.53 14.57 23.68
N ASN A 141 12.78 14.17 23.90
CA ASN A 141 13.77 14.91 24.66
C ASN A 141 15.16 14.69 24.02
N ASP A 142 16.22 15.17 24.66
CA ASP A 142 17.61 15.03 24.16
C ASP A 142 18.02 13.55 23.90
N PHE A 143 17.38 12.59 24.58
CA PHE A 143 17.79 11.18 24.61
C PHE A 143 16.79 10.23 23.94
N ILE A 144 15.49 10.51 23.97
CA ILE A 144 14.43 9.58 23.62
C ILE A 144 13.42 10.30 22.71
N ASP A 145 13.13 9.69 21.57
CA ASP A 145 12.04 10.06 20.68
C ASP A 145 11.05 8.90 20.58
N CYS A 146 9.76 9.18 20.78
CA CYS A 146 8.71 8.19 20.75
C CYS A 146 7.47 8.73 20.06
N LEU A 147 6.90 7.90 19.17
CA LEU A 147 5.64 8.13 18.51
C LEU A 147 4.78 6.86 18.59
N ASN A 148 3.61 6.97 19.19
CA ASN A 148 2.60 5.93 19.20
C ASN A 148 1.44 6.29 18.27
N LEU A 149 1.09 5.34 17.40
CA LEU A 149 -0.08 5.43 16.54
C LEU A 149 -1.10 4.37 16.92
N ARG A 150 -2.34 4.80 17.12
CA ARG A 150 -3.51 3.93 17.17
C ARG A 150 -4.07 3.75 15.77
N CYS A 151 -4.03 2.53 15.27
CA CYS A 151 -4.51 2.14 13.95
C CYS A 151 -5.81 1.33 14.06
N ARG A 152 -6.79 1.65 13.22
CA ARG A 152 -7.98 0.83 13.00
C ARG A 152 -7.96 0.25 11.58
N PRO A 153 -7.51 -1.00 11.39
CA PRO A 153 -7.56 -1.71 10.11
C PRO A 153 -8.98 -1.78 9.56
N LYS A 154 -9.11 -1.89 8.23
CA LYS A 154 -10.42 -2.07 7.58
C LYS A 154 -11.09 -3.40 7.97
N HIS A 155 -10.30 -4.43 8.23
CA HIS A 155 -10.78 -5.77 8.60
C HIS A 155 -10.17 -6.28 9.91
N LEU A 156 -10.41 -5.59 11.03
CA LEU A 156 -9.97 -6.04 12.36
C LEU A 156 -11.08 -6.83 13.07
N ASN A 157 -10.77 -8.04 13.53
CA ASN A 157 -11.73 -8.98 14.13
C ASN A 157 -11.35 -9.49 15.54
N LYS A 158 -10.08 -9.42 15.93
CA LYS A 158 -9.58 -9.93 17.23
C LYS A 158 -9.36 -8.85 18.29
N TYR A 159 -9.00 -7.64 17.88
CA TYR A 159 -8.61 -6.56 18.78
C TYR A 159 -9.49 -5.33 18.57
N LYS A 160 -9.55 -4.44 19.56
CA LYS A 160 -10.23 -3.15 19.42
C LYS A 160 -9.46 -2.22 18.48
N TYR A 161 -8.15 -2.08 18.73
CA TYR A 161 -7.20 -1.32 17.93
C TYR A 161 -5.87 -2.05 17.83
N ILE A 162 -5.02 -1.56 16.92
CA ILE A 162 -3.60 -1.94 16.85
C ILE A 162 -2.78 -0.69 17.16
N TYR A 163 -1.99 -0.75 18.22
CA TYR A 163 -1.06 0.30 18.61
C TYR A 163 0.33 -0.03 18.07
N VAL A 164 0.93 0.92 17.37
CA VAL A 164 2.32 0.85 16.90
C VAL A 164 3.10 1.97 17.55
N THR A 165 4.04 1.60 18.43
CA THR A 165 4.98 2.52 19.06
C THR A 165 6.32 2.41 18.36
N ASN A 166 6.84 3.55 17.92
CA ASN A 166 8.17 3.70 17.35
C ASN A 166 9.05 4.48 18.33
N ILE A 167 10.12 3.86 18.82
CA ILE A 167 11.03 4.44 19.81
C ILE A 167 12.44 4.54 19.22
N TYR A 168 13.11 5.65 19.48
CA TYR A 168 14.55 5.79 19.34
C TYR A 168 15.12 6.31 20.65
N THR A 169 16.14 5.64 21.17
CA THR A 169 16.90 6.08 22.34
C THR A 169 18.35 6.31 21.93
N THR A 170 19.00 7.36 22.41
CA THR A 170 20.43 7.60 22.17
C THR A 170 21.30 6.64 22.98
N PRO A 171 22.52 6.32 22.54
CA PRO A 171 23.46 5.52 23.32
C PRO A 171 23.76 6.07 24.73
N ASP A 172 23.72 7.40 24.89
CA ASP A 172 24.04 8.10 26.14
C ASP A 172 22.80 8.36 27.02
N CYS A 173 21.69 7.63 26.79
CA CYS A 173 20.46 7.81 27.55
C CYS A 173 20.68 7.55 29.05
N THR A 174 20.39 8.55 29.88
CA THR A 174 20.51 8.41 31.34
C THR A 174 19.32 7.67 31.93
N SER A 175 19.52 7.02 33.08
CA SER A 175 18.44 6.36 33.83
C SER A 175 17.34 7.33 34.25
N SER A 176 17.68 8.60 34.51
CA SER A 176 16.71 9.65 34.86
C SER A 176 15.85 10.09 33.67
N ALA A 177 16.42 10.21 32.47
CA ALA A 177 15.65 10.49 31.26
C ALA A 177 14.73 9.32 30.92
N LEU A 178 15.22 8.09 31.12
CA LEU A 178 14.44 6.87 30.94
C LEU A 178 13.29 6.77 31.93
N SER A 179 13.50 7.03 33.23
CA SER A 179 12.42 6.94 34.23
C SER A 179 11.26 7.89 33.91
N VAL A 180 11.57 9.15 33.56
CA VAL A 180 10.55 10.14 33.16
C VAL A 180 9.76 9.68 31.93
N PHE A 181 10.44 9.06 30.96
CA PHE A 181 9.76 8.49 29.80
C PHE A 181 8.88 7.30 30.20
N THR A 182 9.43 6.37 30.99
CA THR A 182 8.75 5.16 31.44
C THR A 182 7.49 5.46 32.23
N ASP A 183 7.52 6.44 33.14
CA ASP A 183 6.35 6.84 33.93
C ASP A 183 5.20 7.31 33.03
N LYS A 184 5.50 8.26 32.13
CA LYS A 184 4.52 8.80 31.18
C LYS A 184 4.02 7.76 30.18
N PHE A 185 4.92 6.90 29.70
CA PHE A 185 4.55 5.86 28.75
C PHE A 185 3.66 4.83 29.43
N THR A 186 4.01 4.39 30.65
CA THR A 186 3.23 3.42 31.42
C THR A 186 1.83 3.93 31.71
N GLU A 187 1.68 5.18 32.18
CA GLU A 187 0.39 5.85 32.38
C GLU A 187 -0.48 5.81 31.10
N PHE A 188 0.11 6.14 29.96
CA PHE A 188 -0.56 6.04 28.67
C PHE A 188 -0.97 4.60 28.33
N THR A 189 -0.08 3.61 28.53
CA THR A 189 -0.33 2.22 28.12
C THR A 189 -1.47 1.56 28.89
N VAL A 190 -1.62 1.85 30.19
CA VAL A 190 -2.65 1.26 31.06
C VAL A 190 -4.05 1.52 30.52
N THR A 191 -4.28 2.71 29.97
CA THR A 191 -5.58 3.08 29.37
C THR A 191 -5.68 2.66 27.90
N ALA A 192 -4.59 2.74 27.15
CA ALA A 192 -4.61 2.55 25.71
C ALA A 192 -4.65 1.08 25.26
N PHE A 193 -3.89 0.19 25.92
CA PHE A 193 -3.63 -1.15 25.39
C PHE A 193 -4.68 -2.19 25.76
N SER A 194 -5.68 -1.84 26.57
CA SER A 194 -6.78 -2.73 26.92
C SER A 194 -7.51 -3.26 25.66
N ASP A 195 -7.69 -4.58 25.61
CA ASP A 195 -8.27 -5.35 24.49
C ASP A 195 -7.66 -5.03 23.11
N SER A 196 -6.40 -4.59 23.08
CA SER A 196 -5.73 -4.11 21.87
C SER A 196 -4.40 -4.83 21.64
N LEU A 197 -4.02 -4.95 20.38
CA LEU A 197 -2.69 -5.43 20.02
C LEU A 197 -1.72 -4.26 20.10
N SER A 198 -0.64 -4.42 20.85
CA SER A 198 0.41 -3.41 20.96
C SER A 198 1.73 -3.97 20.44
N ILE A 199 2.38 -3.17 19.59
CA ILE A 199 3.68 -3.45 19.00
C ILE A 199 4.57 -2.26 19.33
N VAL A 200 5.55 -2.47 20.19
CA VAL A 200 6.55 -1.47 20.56
C VAL A 200 7.86 -1.86 19.91
N CYS A 201 8.34 -1.03 18.98
CA CYS A 201 9.55 -1.34 18.21
C CYS A 201 10.40 -0.10 18.02
N GLY A 202 11.69 -0.31 17.80
CA GLY A 202 12.62 0.80 17.83
C GLY A 202 14.08 0.39 17.86
N ASP A 203 14.93 1.39 17.99
CA ASP A 203 16.33 1.25 18.35
C ASP A 203 16.49 1.71 19.80
N PHE A 204 16.67 0.73 20.67
CA PHE A 204 16.77 0.91 22.12
C PHE A 204 18.22 1.07 22.56
N ASN A 205 19.20 1.04 21.65
CA ASN A 205 20.62 1.05 21.99
C ASN A 205 20.93 0.14 23.21
N SER A 206 21.31 0.72 24.35
CA SER A 206 21.60 -0.02 25.60
C SER A 206 20.59 0.27 26.72
N CYS A 207 19.38 0.72 26.35
CA CYS A 207 18.33 1.13 27.27
C CYS A 207 17.68 -0.06 28.00
N ASP A 208 17.39 0.10 29.30
CA ASP A 208 16.63 -0.90 30.05
C ASP A 208 15.16 -0.93 29.60
N CYS A 209 14.74 -2.08 29.09
CA CYS A 209 13.38 -2.31 28.58
C CYS A 209 12.52 -3.13 29.56
N SER A 210 12.94 -3.26 30.83
CA SER A 210 12.20 -3.99 31.88
C SER A 210 10.75 -3.55 32.00
N PHE A 211 10.47 -2.25 31.86
CA PHE A 211 9.11 -1.69 31.90
C PHE A 211 8.17 -2.28 30.83
N LEU A 212 8.67 -2.64 29.65
CA LEU A 212 7.85 -3.29 28.61
C LEU A 212 7.51 -4.73 28.98
N THR A 213 8.44 -5.41 29.66
CA THR A 213 8.21 -6.77 30.17
C THR A 213 7.15 -6.77 31.27
N SER A 214 7.19 -5.76 32.16
CA SER A 214 6.15 -5.54 33.18
C SER A 214 4.77 -5.23 32.60
N LEU A 215 4.70 -4.80 31.34
CA LEU A 215 3.45 -4.58 30.57
C LEU A 215 3.04 -5.81 29.75
N ASP A 216 3.55 -7.00 30.08
CA ASP A 216 3.33 -8.27 29.36
C ASP A 216 3.76 -8.25 27.89
N HIS A 217 4.69 -7.37 27.51
CA HIS A 217 5.27 -7.41 26.17
C HIS A 217 6.56 -8.22 26.17
N LEU A 218 6.71 -9.08 25.17
CA LEU A 218 7.91 -9.89 25.01
C LEU A 218 8.64 -9.51 23.73
N ASN A 219 9.96 -9.41 23.81
CA ASN A 219 10.81 -9.18 22.65
C ASN A 219 10.81 -10.41 21.73
N VAL A 220 10.54 -10.18 20.44
CA VAL A 220 10.48 -11.22 19.40
C VAL A 220 11.69 -11.19 18.44
N VAL A 221 12.71 -10.38 18.72
CA VAL A 221 13.96 -10.32 17.94
C VAL A 221 15.05 -11.14 18.63
N ASP A 222 15.51 -12.20 17.95
CA ASP A 222 16.51 -13.16 18.43
C ASP A 222 17.84 -13.11 17.65
N PHE A 223 18.04 -12.08 16.82
CA PHE A 223 19.23 -11.92 15.99
C PHE A 223 19.87 -10.54 16.15
N PRO A 224 21.18 -10.39 15.92
CA PRO A 224 21.84 -9.09 16.03
C PRO A 224 21.37 -8.17 14.90
N THR A 225 21.20 -6.90 15.21
CA THR A 225 20.56 -5.92 14.32
C THR A 225 21.55 -4.89 13.79
N ARG A 226 22.63 -4.63 14.53
CA ARG A 226 23.77 -3.82 14.10
C ARG A 226 25.06 -4.58 14.36
N LEU A 227 25.75 -5.00 13.30
CA LEU A 227 26.90 -5.91 13.41
C LEU A 227 26.56 -7.16 14.26
N ASN A 228 27.14 -7.27 15.46
CA ASN A 228 26.90 -8.33 16.42
C ASN A 228 26.03 -7.89 17.63
N ALA A 229 25.61 -6.63 17.68
CA ALA A 229 24.79 -6.07 18.76
C ALA A 229 23.29 -6.21 18.50
N HIS A 230 22.50 -6.36 19.57
CA HIS A 230 21.04 -6.42 19.57
C HIS A 230 20.46 -5.09 20.07
N LEU A 231 20.45 -4.08 19.19
CA LEU A 231 20.02 -2.72 19.55
C LEU A 231 18.56 -2.47 19.17
N ASP A 232 18.12 -3.05 18.05
CA ASP A 232 16.78 -2.86 17.53
C ASP A 232 15.86 -3.98 18.04
N LEU A 233 14.84 -3.63 18.82
CA LEU A 233 13.96 -4.58 19.49
C LEU A 233 12.52 -4.45 19.01
N VAL A 234 11.73 -5.52 19.18
CA VAL A 234 10.29 -5.54 18.88
C VAL A 234 9.57 -6.27 20.00
N PHE A 235 8.87 -5.54 20.84
CA PHE A 235 8.07 -6.00 21.96
C PHE A 235 6.60 -6.09 21.56
N ILE A 236 5.96 -7.23 21.83
CA ILE A 236 4.57 -7.49 21.44
C ILE A 236 3.83 -8.17 22.59
N ASN A 237 2.61 -7.74 22.88
CA ASN A 237 1.75 -8.34 23.92
C ASN A 237 1.06 -9.65 23.47
N ASP A 238 0.98 -9.90 22.16
CA ASP A 238 0.60 -11.19 21.57
C ASP A 238 1.71 -11.74 20.66
N VAL A 239 2.69 -12.43 21.26
CA VAL A 239 3.80 -13.08 20.53
C VAL A 239 3.30 -14.14 19.53
N GLY A 240 2.11 -14.71 19.78
CA GLY A 240 1.44 -15.64 18.88
C GLY A 240 1.04 -15.00 17.55
N ALA A 241 0.92 -13.67 17.50
CA ALA A 241 0.51 -12.94 16.30
C ALA A 241 1.63 -12.74 15.27
N TYR A 242 2.92 -12.79 15.65
CA TYR A 242 4.02 -12.38 14.76
C TYR A 242 5.25 -13.30 14.77
N VAL A 243 6.01 -13.23 13.69
CA VAL A 243 7.38 -13.78 13.56
C VAL A 243 8.30 -12.75 12.92
N THR A 244 9.51 -12.61 13.41
CA THR A 244 10.50 -11.65 12.89
C THR A 244 11.44 -12.30 11.88
N ARG A 245 11.96 -11.49 10.95
CA ARG A 245 12.94 -11.89 9.95
C ARG A 245 13.95 -10.78 9.71
N LYS A 246 15.23 -11.13 9.82
CA LYS A 246 16.35 -10.27 9.43
C LYS A 246 16.40 -10.03 7.91
N ARG A 247 16.65 -8.80 7.50
CA ARG A 247 16.82 -8.37 6.09
C ARG A 247 17.99 -7.42 5.95
N ALA A 248 18.56 -7.37 4.74
CA ALA A 248 19.69 -6.48 4.47
C ALA A 248 19.33 -5.01 4.75
N PRO A 249 20.28 -4.21 5.29
CA PRO A 249 20.06 -2.81 5.66
C PRO A 249 19.42 -1.95 4.58
N LEU A 250 18.77 -0.86 4.99
CA LEU A 250 18.23 0.14 4.07
C LEU A 250 19.35 1.04 3.53
N SER A 251 19.58 1.02 2.21
CA SER A 251 20.67 1.75 1.55
C SER A 251 21.99 1.61 2.34
N SER A 252 22.63 2.72 2.70
CA SER A 252 23.89 2.83 3.44
C SER A 252 23.79 2.67 4.97
N SER A 253 22.62 2.37 5.54
CA SER A 253 22.49 2.09 6.98
C SER A 253 23.32 0.85 7.37
N ASP A 254 23.85 0.86 8.59
CA ASP A 254 24.52 -0.27 9.24
C ASP A 254 23.55 -1.13 10.07
N HIS A 255 22.31 -0.69 10.25
CA HIS A 255 21.24 -1.44 10.90
C HIS A 255 20.47 -2.30 9.90
N CYS A 256 20.19 -3.54 10.29
CA CYS A 256 19.37 -4.45 9.50
C CYS A 256 17.91 -4.00 9.50
N ILE A 257 17.17 -4.39 8.47
CA ILE A 257 15.71 -4.22 8.48
C ILE A 257 15.11 -5.41 9.24
N ILE A 258 14.33 -5.14 10.29
CA ILE A 258 13.52 -6.15 10.96
C ILE A 258 12.16 -6.21 10.28
N ARG A 259 11.87 -7.36 9.67
CA ARG A 259 10.58 -7.62 9.03
C ARG A 259 9.71 -8.45 9.98
N VAL A 260 8.64 -7.85 10.51
CA VAL A 260 7.70 -8.44 11.45
C VAL A 260 6.48 -8.93 10.67
N LEU A 261 6.30 -10.25 10.61
CA LEU A 261 5.32 -10.91 9.75
C LEU A 261 4.19 -11.51 10.57
N PRO A 262 2.93 -11.21 10.23
CA PRO A 262 1.80 -11.78 10.94
C PRO A 262 1.76 -13.30 10.71
N LYS A 263 1.69 -14.07 11.80
CA LYS A 263 1.39 -15.50 11.79
C LYS A 263 -0.09 -15.63 11.45
N VAL A 264 -0.42 -15.68 10.15
CA VAL A 264 -1.81 -15.80 9.68
C VAL A 264 -2.50 -16.96 10.41
N TYR A 265 -3.70 -16.70 10.94
CA TYR A 265 -4.59 -17.70 11.51
C TYR A 265 -4.63 -18.93 10.61
N GLY A 266 -3.99 -20.00 11.04
CA GLY A 266 -4.01 -21.26 10.34
C GLY A 266 -5.33 -21.96 10.60
N LYS A 267 -6.44 -21.45 10.04
CA LYS A 267 -7.67 -22.22 9.81
C LYS A 267 -8.71 -21.39 9.03
N HIS A 268 -9.16 -22.01 7.93
CA HIS A 268 -10.27 -21.65 7.03
C HIS A 268 -10.01 -20.62 5.93
N GLY A 269 -10.20 -21.09 4.69
CA GLY A 269 -10.08 -20.31 3.46
C GLY A 269 -9.36 -21.09 2.35
N LYS A 270 -10.01 -22.12 1.79
CA LYS A 270 -9.64 -22.62 0.46
C LYS A 270 -9.81 -21.45 -0.52
N SER A 271 -8.78 -21.04 -1.24
CA SER A 271 -9.00 -20.45 -2.58
C SER A 271 -7.76 -20.36 -3.46
N THR A 272 -8.07 -20.29 -4.75
CA THR A 272 -7.33 -20.51 -5.97
C THR A 272 -6.14 -19.58 -6.20
N HIS A 273 -5.21 -20.02 -7.05
CA HIS A 273 -4.07 -19.25 -7.50
C HIS A 273 -4.53 -18.08 -8.36
N ILE A 274 -4.53 -16.85 -7.81
CA ILE A 274 -4.58 -15.65 -8.63
C ILE A 274 -3.22 -14.95 -8.52
N HIS A 275 -2.42 -15.09 -9.56
CA HIS A 275 -1.23 -14.28 -9.78
C HIS A 275 -1.67 -12.85 -10.09
N HIS A 276 -1.93 -12.04 -9.07
CA HIS A 276 -2.11 -10.61 -9.27
C HIS A 276 -0.73 -9.98 -9.46
N THR A 277 -0.17 -10.03 -10.66
CA THR A 277 0.58 -8.86 -11.16
C THR A 277 -0.34 -7.65 -11.02
N LYS A 278 0.15 -6.51 -10.51
CA LYS A 278 -0.58 -5.23 -10.54
C LYS A 278 -0.84 -4.89 -12.01
N LYS A 279 -1.89 -5.50 -12.56
CA LYS A 279 -2.40 -5.27 -13.89
C LYS A 279 -3.34 -4.10 -13.73
N VAL A 280 -2.94 -2.98 -14.29
CA VAL A 280 -3.75 -1.78 -14.31
C VAL A 280 -4.81 -2.02 -15.37
N ILE A 281 -6.03 -2.24 -14.88
CA ILE A 281 -7.22 -2.47 -15.69
C ILE A 281 -7.71 -1.11 -16.20
N TYR A 282 -7.88 -0.95 -17.51
CA TYR A 282 -8.54 0.20 -18.15
C TYR A 282 -9.41 -0.29 -19.32
N ARG A 283 -10.48 0.42 -19.66
CA ARG A 283 -11.24 0.16 -20.89
C ARG A 283 -10.59 0.87 -22.05
N ASN A 284 -10.39 0.17 -23.17
CA ASN A 284 -9.82 0.74 -24.37
C ASN A 284 -10.86 1.57 -25.13
N TYR A 285 -10.77 2.90 -25.00
CA TYR A 285 -11.61 3.88 -25.71
C TYR A 285 -10.90 4.42 -26.97
N SER A 286 -10.24 3.57 -27.75
CA SER A 286 -9.71 3.96 -29.06
C SER A 286 -10.82 4.52 -29.96
N GLU A 287 -10.47 5.36 -30.93
CA GLU A 287 -11.45 5.93 -31.87
C GLU A 287 -12.26 4.83 -32.59
N GLU A 288 -11.62 3.71 -32.92
CA GLU A 288 -12.26 2.53 -33.50
C GLU A 288 -13.29 1.89 -32.56
N ASN A 289 -12.93 1.65 -31.30
CA ASN A 289 -13.83 1.07 -30.29
C ASN A 289 -15.01 2.00 -29.97
N LEU A 290 -14.74 3.30 -29.91
CA LEU A 290 -15.80 4.31 -29.76
C LEU A 290 -16.73 4.34 -30.98
N GLN A 291 -16.21 4.11 -32.19
CA GLN A 291 -17.02 4.02 -33.39
C GLN A 291 -17.89 2.75 -33.39
N ASN A 292 -17.35 1.61 -32.94
CA ASN A 292 -18.10 0.36 -32.76
C ASN A 292 -19.22 0.53 -31.73
N LEU A 293 -18.93 1.19 -30.60
CA LEU A 293 -19.93 1.50 -29.57
C LEU A 293 -21.04 2.40 -30.12
N LYS A 294 -20.70 3.46 -30.87
CA LYS A 294 -21.67 4.33 -31.54
C LYS A 294 -22.55 3.57 -32.53
N ASN A 295 -21.98 2.65 -33.29
CA ASN A 295 -22.72 1.83 -34.25
C ASN A 295 -23.69 0.89 -33.51
N MET A 296 -23.24 0.25 -32.42
CA MET A 296 -24.07 -0.61 -31.59
C MET A 296 -25.31 0.13 -31.06
N PHE A 297 -25.13 1.33 -30.50
CA PHE A 297 -26.24 2.16 -30.01
C PHE A 297 -27.20 2.66 -31.10
N ARG A 298 -26.72 2.87 -32.32
CA ARG A 298 -27.58 3.22 -33.46
C ARG A 298 -28.47 2.05 -33.89
N THR A 299 -28.00 0.82 -33.72
CA THR A 299 -28.74 -0.40 -34.05
C THR A 299 -29.61 -0.92 -32.90
N THR A 300 -29.37 -0.44 -31.67
CA THR A 300 -30.22 -0.76 -30.51
C THR A 300 -31.62 -0.17 -30.69
N ASN A 301 -32.64 -1.02 -30.62
CA ASN A 301 -34.01 -0.55 -30.48
C ASN A 301 -34.28 -0.13 -29.03
N TRP A 302 -34.24 1.18 -28.77
CA TRP A 302 -34.40 1.74 -27.43
C TRP A 302 -35.84 1.66 -26.90
N GLU A 303 -36.83 1.46 -27.78
CA GLU A 303 -38.25 1.35 -27.40
C GLU A 303 -38.54 0.03 -26.66
N LEU A 304 -37.64 -0.95 -26.72
CA LEU A 304 -37.79 -2.24 -26.03
C LEU A 304 -37.44 -2.19 -24.54
N PHE A 305 -36.90 -1.07 -24.06
CA PHE A 305 -36.46 -0.93 -22.66
C PHE A 305 -37.52 -0.28 -21.76
N THR A 306 -38.75 -0.08 -22.24
CA THR A 306 -39.82 0.54 -21.46
C THR A 306 -40.54 -0.49 -20.59
N ASP A 307 -40.43 -0.33 -19.26
CA ASP A 307 -41.17 -1.10 -18.25
C ASP A 307 -42.08 -0.19 -17.41
N ASP A 308 -43.02 -0.78 -16.67
CA ASP A 308 -43.98 -0.05 -15.81
C ASP A 308 -43.32 0.72 -14.66
N SER A 309 -42.08 0.36 -14.28
CA SER A 309 -41.30 1.04 -13.25
C SER A 309 -40.06 1.73 -13.83
N ILE A 310 -39.85 2.99 -13.43
CA ILE A 310 -38.67 3.80 -13.78
C ILE A 310 -37.39 3.16 -13.23
N GLU A 311 -37.45 2.55 -12.05
CA GLU A 311 -36.32 1.90 -11.40
C GLU A 311 -35.87 0.68 -12.21
N ASN A 312 -36.83 -0.16 -12.62
CA ASN A 312 -36.54 -1.34 -13.45
C ASN A 312 -36.00 -0.94 -14.82
N THR A 313 -36.61 0.07 -15.44
CA THR A 313 -36.15 0.63 -16.73
C THR A 313 -34.69 1.10 -16.63
N THR A 314 -34.33 1.78 -15.54
CA THR A 314 -32.98 2.31 -15.33
C THR A 314 -31.96 1.19 -15.11
N ASP A 315 -32.33 0.14 -14.36
CA ASP A 315 -31.47 -1.02 -14.12
C ASP A 315 -31.22 -1.83 -15.40
N VAL A 316 -32.26 -2.06 -16.22
CA VAL A 316 -32.14 -2.79 -17.48
C VAL A 316 -31.29 -1.99 -18.47
N ILE A 317 -31.53 -0.68 -18.62
CA ILE A 317 -30.73 0.19 -19.50
C ILE A 317 -29.28 0.24 -19.02
N THR A 318 -29.04 0.41 -17.72
CA THR A 318 -27.68 0.42 -17.15
C THR A 318 -26.94 -0.90 -17.40
N SER A 319 -27.64 -2.02 -17.24
CA SER A 319 -27.09 -3.36 -17.50
C SER A 319 -26.76 -3.58 -18.98
N TYR A 320 -27.63 -3.11 -19.87
CA TYR A 320 -27.38 -3.17 -21.31
C TYR A 320 -26.22 -2.26 -21.74
N LEU A 321 -26.13 -1.05 -21.20
CA LEU A 321 -25.00 -0.15 -21.45
C LEU A 321 -23.68 -0.79 -21.03
N LYS A 322 -23.64 -1.41 -19.83
CA LYS A 322 -22.46 -2.16 -19.36
C LYS A 322 -22.08 -3.28 -20.33
N PHE A 323 -23.06 -4.04 -20.82
CA PHE A 323 -22.85 -5.09 -21.82
C PHE A 323 -22.26 -4.53 -23.13
N CYS A 324 -22.81 -3.43 -23.66
CA CYS A 324 -22.30 -2.77 -24.85
C CYS A 324 -20.86 -2.29 -24.67
N PHE A 325 -20.52 -1.75 -23.50
CA PHE A 325 -19.14 -1.39 -23.18
C PHE A 325 -18.22 -2.61 -23.08
N ASP A 326 -18.69 -3.73 -22.52
CA ASP A 326 -17.88 -4.95 -22.41
C ASP A 326 -17.51 -5.53 -23.78
N ILE A 327 -18.41 -5.39 -24.76
CA ILE A 327 -18.17 -5.84 -26.14
C ILE A 327 -17.33 -4.83 -26.92
N CYS A 328 -17.74 -3.56 -26.94
CA CYS A 328 -17.14 -2.57 -27.84
C CYS A 328 -15.88 -1.91 -27.27
N CYS A 329 -15.77 -1.81 -25.95
CA CYS A 329 -14.65 -1.16 -25.25
C CYS A 329 -14.01 -2.17 -24.29
N PRO A 330 -13.27 -3.16 -24.81
CA PRO A 330 -12.73 -4.25 -24.01
C PRO A 330 -11.80 -3.73 -22.93
N THR A 331 -11.79 -4.47 -21.84
CA THR A 331 -10.96 -4.17 -20.69
C THR A 331 -9.55 -4.71 -20.91
N GLU A 332 -8.58 -3.81 -21.05
CA GLU A 332 -7.18 -4.14 -21.24
C GLU A 332 -6.39 -4.06 -19.94
N THR A 333 -5.27 -4.79 -19.90
CA THR A 333 -4.37 -4.80 -18.75
C THR A 333 -2.96 -4.41 -19.13
N PHE A 334 -2.52 -3.26 -18.62
CA PHE A 334 -1.14 -2.82 -18.77
C PHE A 334 -0.33 -3.03 -17.48
N LEU A 335 0.96 -3.32 -17.64
CA LEU A 335 1.95 -3.29 -16.57
C LEU A 335 2.40 -1.84 -16.38
N SER A 336 1.85 -1.15 -15.39
CA SER A 336 2.38 0.17 -15.01
C SER A 336 3.84 0.01 -14.59
N PHE A 337 4.73 0.60 -15.38
CA PHE A 337 6.14 0.73 -15.04
C PHE A 337 6.28 1.91 -14.09
N ASP A 338 6.46 1.60 -12.80
CA ASP A 338 6.85 2.59 -11.81
C ASP A 338 8.26 3.12 -12.13
N ARG A 339 8.56 4.39 -11.81
CA ARG A 339 9.88 5.05 -11.99
C ARG A 339 11.05 4.17 -11.55
N LEU A 340 10.82 3.33 -10.54
CA LEU A 340 11.82 2.49 -9.88
C LEU A 340 11.67 0.98 -10.19
N THR A 341 10.84 0.58 -11.15
CA THR A 341 10.68 -0.84 -11.55
C THR A 341 11.74 -1.31 -12.55
N SER A 342 13.03 -1.20 -12.19
CA SER A 342 14.14 -1.71 -13.01
C SER A 342 14.45 -3.18 -12.70
N PRO A 343 14.54 -4.07 -13.72
CA PRO A 343 15.03 -5.44 -13.55
C PRO A 343 16.45 -5.50 -12.96
N GLN A 344 17.28 -4.50 -13.28
CA GLN A 344 18.63 -4.38 -12.75
C GLN A 344 18.62 -4.08 -11.25
N LEU A 345 17.80 -3.12 -10.78
CA LEU A 345 17.63 -2.87 -9.35
C LEU A 345 17.18 -4.11 -8.60
N LYS A 346 16.21 -4.84 -9.16
CA LYS A 346 15.70 -6.10 -8.60
C LYS A 346 16.81 -7.16 -8.50
N ARG A 347 17.67 -7.27 -9.52
CA ARG A 347 18.84 -8.16 -9.51
C ARG A 347 19.82 -7.77 -8.42
N LEU A 348 20.25 -6.50 -8.39
CA LEU A 348 21.21 -5.98 -7.41
C LEU A 348 20.72 -6.22 -5.98
N ARG A 349 19.44 -5.94 -5.69
CA ARG A 349 18.89 -6.18 -4.35
C ARG A 349 18.88 -7.65 -3.95
N ARG A 350 18.56 -8.56 -4.88
CA ARG A 350 18.60 -10.01 -4.60
C ARG A 350 20.00 -10.49 -4.27
N VAL A 351 21.01 -9.98 -4.99
CA VAL A 351 22.42 -10.29 -4.71
C VAL A 351 22.83 -9.69 -3.36
N LYS A 352 22.43 -8.44 -3.06
CA LYS A 352 22.69 -7.81 -1.75
C LYS A 352 22.14 -8.64 -0.59
N GLU A 353 20.89 -9.12 -0.69
CA GLU A 353 20.30 -10.00 0.33
C GLU A 353 21.06 -11.32 0.49
N ARG A 354 21.66 -11.86 -0.58
CA ARG A 354 22.48 -13.08 -0.52
C ARG A 354 23.81 -12.80 0.18
N MET A 355 24.56 -11.80 -0.30
CA MET A 355 25.86 -11.42 0.28
C MET A 355 25.74 -11.02 1.76
N TYR A 356 24.62 -10.38 2.13
CA TYR A 356 24.33 -10.04 3.52
C TYR A 356 24.16 -11.27 4.41
N LYS A 357 23.50 -12.33 3.91
CA LYS A 357 23.37 -13.60 4.65
C LYS A 357 24.70 -14.33 4.77
N GLU A 358 25.55 -14.22 3.74
CA GLU A 358 26.92 -14.76 3.73
C GLU A 358 27.90 -13.91 4.56
N LYS A 359 27.42 -12.83 5.22
CA LYS A 359 28.22 -11.89 6.03
C LYS A 359 29.37 -11.21 5.26
N ASN A 360 29.25 -11.12 3.93
CA ASN A 360 30.24 -10.43 3.10
C ASN A 360 29.97 -8.92 3.08
N THR A 361 30.52 -8.20 4.06
CA THR A 361 30.28 -6.77 4.27
C THR A 361 30.82 -5.90 3.14
N ILE A 362 31.95 -6.29 2.52
CA ILE A 362 32.58 -5.57 1.41
C ILE A 362 31.66 -5.57 0.19
N GLU A 363 31.15 -6.74 -0.19
CA GLU A 363 30.24 -6.86 -1.34
C GLU A 363 28.89 -6.19 -1.08
N VAL A 364 28.39 -6.22 0.17
CA VAL A 364 27.17 -5.48 0.54
C VAL A 364 27.35 -3.97 0.34
N ARG A 365 28.51 -3.40 0.69
CA ARG A 365 28.81 -1.98 0.44
C ARG A 365 28.88 -1.67 -1.05
N LYS A 366 29.60 -2.46 -1.84
CA LYS A 366 29.66 -2.28 -3.31
C LYS A 366 28.27 -2.34 -3.96
N LEU A 367 27.44 -3.31 -3.56
CA LEU A 367 26.08 -3.46 -4.09
C LEU A 367 25.18 -2.29 -3.68
N ASN A 368 25.39 -1.69 -2.50
CA ASN A 368 24.71 -0.46 -2.12
C ASN A 368 25.02 0.69 -3.06
N ASP A 369 26.30 0.90 -3.36
CA ASP A 369 26.73 1.97 -4.25
C ASP A 369 26.14 1.77 -5.65
N GLN A 370 26.15 0.54 -6.15
CA GLN A 370 25.52 0.18 -7.43
C GLN A 370 24.01 0.42 -7.45
N ILE A 371 23.30 0.09 -6.36
CA ILE A 371 21.85 0.35 -6.26
C ILE A 371 21.60 1.87 -6.27
N ASN A 372 22.35 2.64 -5.48
CA ASN A 372 22.18 4.09 -5.41
C ASN A 372 22.55 4.77 -6.75
N GLN A 373 23.58 4.27 -7.45
CA GLN A 373 23.92 4.72 -8.81
C GLN A 373 22.79 4.43 -9.80
N GLU A 374 22.20 3.23 -9.76
CA GLU A 374 21.11 2.85 -10.65
C GLU A 374 19.84 3.66 -10.36
N ILE A 375 19.52 3.94 -9.09
CA ILE A 375 18.42 4.86 -8.71
C ILE A 375 18.68 6.25 -9.29
N ARG A 376 19.89 6.81 -9.12
CA ARG A 376 20.25 8.11 -9.70
C ARG A 376 20.12 8.11 -11.22
N ARG A 377 20.59 7.07 -11.89
CA ARG A 377 20.46 6.92 -13.35
C ARG A 377 18.99 6.93 -13.78
N LEU A 378 18.12 6.18 -13.12
CA LEU A 378 16.68 6.16 -13.40
C LEU A 378 16.04 7.53 -13.17
N ASN A 379 16.44 8.22 -12.11
CA ASN A 379 15.99 9.58 -11.82
C ASN A 379 16.42 10.56 -12.92
N CYS A 380 17.66 10.48 -13.41
CA CYS A 380 18.13 11.31 -14.52
C CYS A 380 17.33 11.07 -15.80
N VAL A 381 17.08 9.80 -16.16
CA VAL A 381 16.25 9.44 -17.33
C VAL A 381 14.83 10.01 -17.18
N PHE A 382 14.26 9.94 -15.98
CA PHE A 382 12.96 10.50 -15.69
C PHE A 382 12.94 12.03 -15.82
N THR A 383 13.92 12.73 -15.23
CA THR A 383 14.05 14.19 -15.34
C THR A 383 14.23 14.63 -16.79
N GLN A 384 14.98 13.88 -17.60
CA GLN A 384 15.11 14.14 -19.03
C GLN A 384 13.77 13.97 -19.77
N LYS A 385 13.02 12.90 -19.50
CA LYS A 385 11.68 12.70 -20.08
C LYS A 385 10.73 13.84 -19.69
N LEU A 386 10.71 14.25 -18.43
CA LEU A 386 9.92 15.40 -17.98
C LEU A 386 10.29 16.70 -18.70
N ARG A 387 11.59 16.97 -18.87
CA ARG A 387 12.07 18.15 -19.60
C ARG A 387 11.71 18.11 -21.09
N SER A 388 11.54 16.92 -21.66
CA SER A 388 11.15 16.75 -23.07
C SER A 388 9.65 16.96 -23.33
N CYS A 389 8.81 16.96 -22.28
CA CYS A 389 7.37 17.22 -22.41
C CYS A 389 7.10 18.66 -22.86
N ARG A 390 6.36 18.82 -23.96
CA ARG A 390 5.89 20.14 -24.41
C ARG A 390 4.49 20.39 -23.83
N GLY A 391 4.40 21.36 -22.93
CA GLY A 391 3.14 21.83 -22.34
C GLY A 391 2.67 21.07 -21.08
N SER A 392 1.80 21.73 -20.31
CA SER A 392 1.24 21.23 -19.05
C SER A 392 0.53 19.87 -19.17
N PRO A 393 -0.32 19.59 -20.19
CA PRO A 393 -1.06 18.33 -20.26
C PRO A 393 -0.18 17.08 -20.45
N SER A 394 0.88 17.19 -21.26
CA SER A 394 1.81 16.07 -21.51
C SER A 394 2.66 15.77 -20.28
N MET A 395 3.05 16.81 -19.53
CA MET A 395 3.74 16.68 -18.25
C MET A 395 2.85 16.03 -17.19
N TRP A 396 1.59 16.45 -17.07
CA TRP A 396 0.62 15.84 -16.15
C TRP A 396 0.29 14.39 -16.50
N LYS A 397 0.20 14.07 -17.79
CA LYS A 397 0.03 12.68 -18.24
C LYS A 397 1.21 11.80 -17.82
N LEU A 398 2.44 12.26 -18.10
CA LEU A 398 3.66 11.55 -17.70
C LEU A 398 3.76 11.43 -16.18
N PHE A 399 3.37 12.46 -15.44
CA PHE A 399 3.34 12.46 -13.98
C PHE A 399 2.37 11.39 -13.46
N LYS A 400 1.11 11.38 -13.92
CA LYS A 400 0.09 10.42 -13.51
C LYS A 400 0.45 8.97 -13.85
N GLU A 401 1.01 8.73 -15.03
CA GLU A 401 1.47 7.39 -15.45
C GLU A 401 2.53 6.83 -14.50
N ILE A 402 3.38 7.71 -13.97
CA ILE A 402 4.56 7.33 -13.18
C ILE A 402 4.29 7.33 -11.68
N THR A 403 3.51 8.28 -11.17
CA THR A 403 3.08 8.29 -9.77
C THR A 403 2.03 7.22 -9.49
N GLY A 404 1.45 6.63 -10.54
CA GLY A 404 0.35 5.67 -10.42
C GLY A 404 -0.89 6.33 -9.81
N ASP A 405 -0.96 7.66 -9.85
CA ASP A 405 -1.99 8.42 -9.19
C ASP A 405 -3.31 8.23 -9.94
N ARG A 406 -4.17 7.40 -9.33
CA ARG A 406 -5.54 7.15 -9.75
C ARG A 406 -6.55 7.75 -8.76
N GLN A 407 -6.11 8.49 -7.73
CA GLN A 407 -7.01 9.05 -6.73
C GLN A 407 -7.18 10.55 -6.92
N THR A 408 -8.40 10.94 -7.24
CA THR A 408 -8.96 12.18 -6.71
C THR A 408 -8.73 12.17 -5.20
N ARG A 409 -7.94 13.10 -4.69
CA ARG A 409 -7.94 13.40 -3.27
C ARG A 409 -9.39 13.69 -2.89
N SER A 410 -10.03 12.81 -2.12
CA SER A 410 -11.13 13.26 -1.29
C SER A 410 -10.49 14.10 -0.19
N ASP A 411 -10.21 15.37 -0.50
CA ASP A 411 -9.83 16.39 0.47
C ASP A 411 -11.02 16.61 1.42
N ASN A 412 -11.25 15.67 2.34
CA ASN A 412 -12.15 15.86 3.48
C ASN A 412 -11.48 16.68 4.60
N GLN A 413 -10.47 17.48 4.27
CA GLN A 413 -9.80 18.41 5.19
C GLN A 413 -9.59 19.81 4.61
N LEU A 414 -10.23 20.15 3.50
CA LEU A 414 -10.44 21.57 3.19
C LEU A 414 -11.72 21.99 3.90
N ASN A 415 -11.56 22.66 5.04
CA ASN A 415 -12.64 23.36 5.72
C ASN A 415 -13.20 24.39 4.74
N VAL A 416 -14.39 24.11 4.20
CA VAL A 416 -15.09 24.97 3.22
C VAL A 416 -15.22 26.41 3.74
N CYS A 417 -15.24 26.60 5.07
CA CYS A 417 -15.24 27.90 5.71
C CYS A 417 -13.96 28.70 5.49
N ASP A 418 -12.79 28.06 5.40
CA ASP A 418 -11.50 28.74 5.18
C ASP A 418 -11.29 29.09 3.69
N LEU A 419 -11.82 28.25 2.79
CA LEU A 419 -11.94 28.57 1.36
C LEU A 419 -12.91 29.74 1.12
N ASN A 420 -14.07 29.76 1.79
CA ASN A 420 -15.00 30.89 1.72
C ASN A 420 -14.37 32.18 2.23
N LYS A 421 -13.62 32.16 3.33
CA LYS A 421 -12.88 33.35 3.81
C LYS A 421 -11.88 33.88 2.79
N SER A 422 -11.24 33.00 2.02
CA SER A 422 -10.30 33.39 0.95
C SER A 422 -11.00 33.95 -0.30
N PHE A 423 -12.20 33.44 -0.64
CA PHE A 423 -12.99 33.90 -1.79
C PHE A 423 -13.78 35.19 -1.52
N ILE A 424 -14.06 35.52 -0.26
CA ILE A 424 -14.85 36.72 0.10
C ILE A 424 -14.04 38.03 -0.06
N HIS A 425 -12.73 37.98 -0.33
CA HIS A 425 -11.89 39.18 -0.44
C HIS A 425 -11.52 39.68 -1.84
N GLN A 426 -12.20 39.23 -2.90
CA GLN A 426 -12.10 39.93 -4.19
C GLN A 426 -13.46 40.10 -4.88
N SER A 427 -13.71 41.34 -5.30
CA SER A 427 -14.78 41.82 -6.17
C SER A 427 -16.14 42.09 -5.52
N SER A 428 -16.25 43.27 -4.92
CA SER A 428 -17.47 44.08 -5.00
C SER A 428 -17.82 44.31 -6.48
N ASP A 429 -18.76 43.53 -7.00
CA ASP A 429 -19.88 43.99 -7.84
C ASP A 429 -20.60 42.80 -8.50
N ILE A 430 -21.93 42.94 -8.59
CA ILE A 430 -22.92 42.06 -9.24
C ILE A 430 -23.43 40.88 -8.38
N MET A 431 -24.36 41.21 -7.47
CA MET A 431 -25.36 40.26 -6.97
C MET A 431 -26.35 39.91 -8.09
N LEU A 432 -26.38 38.65 -8.54
CA LEU A 432 -27.52 38.13 -9.31
C LEU A 432 -28.65 37.72 -8.34
N PRO A 433 -29.94 37.92 -8.69
CA PRO A 433 -31.03 37.71 -7.75
C PRO A 433 -31.24 36.22 -7.47
N ILE A 434 -31.22 35.86 -6.19
CA ILE A 434 -31.72 34.58 -5.69
C ILE A 434 -33.23 34.53 -5.98
N SER A 435 -33.63 33.72 -6.96
CA SER A 435 -35.05 33.46 -7.26
C SER A 435 -35.70 32.74 -6.08
N LYS A 436 -36.62 33.44 -5.41
CA LYS A 436 -37.49 32.93 -4.35
C LYS A 436 -38.45 31.85 -4.91
N GLY A 437 -38.56 30.75 -4.17
CA GLY A 437 -39.83 30.00 -4.01
C GLY A 437 -40.08 28.83 -4.96
N LEU A 438 -39.59 27.63 -4.60
CA LEU A 438 -40.18 26.38 -5.08
C LEU A 438 -41.40 26.07 -4.19
N LYS A 439 -42.61 26.28 -4.72
CA LYS A 439 -43.83 25.72 -4.13
C LYS A 439 -43.85 24.21 -4.40
N ASN A 440 -44.05 23.43 -3.35
CA ASN A 440 -44.33 22.00 -3.39
C ASN A 440 -45.58 21.75 -4.26
N ASN A 441 -45.38 21.32 -5.51
CA ASN A 441 -46.31 20.51 -6.35
C ASN A 441 -45.98 20.51 -7.86
N CYS A 442 -44.88 21.11 -8.32
CA CYS A 442 -44.43 20.90 -9.70
C CYS A 442 -43.30 19.86 -9.71
N VAL A 443 -43.57 18.68 -10.29
CA VAL A 443 -42.48 17.86 -10.85
C VAL A 443 -41.79 18.75 -11.89
N PRO A 444 -40.50 19.09 -11.74
CA PRO A 444 -39.83 19.91 -12.73
C PRO A 444 -39.82 19.16 -14.06
N SER A 445 -40.55 19.69 -15.05
CA SER A 445 -40.51 19.16 -16.42
C SER A 445 -39.23 19.65 -17.08
N PHE A 446 -38.24 18.79 -17.17
CA PHE A 446 -37.02 19.08 -17.91
C PHE A 446 -37.29 18.93 -19.40
N THR A 447 -37.01 19.95 -20.20
CA THR A 447 -37.03 19.77 -21.65
C THR A 447 -35.81 18.96 -22.08
N LYS A 448 -35.91 18.26 -23.23
CA LYS A 448 -34.77 17.55 -23.84
C LYS A 448 -33.54 18.44 -24.00
N ASN A 449 -33.74 19.74 -24.20
CA ASN A 449 -32.66 20.73 -24.32
C ASN A 449 -31.99 21.03 -22.97
N ASP A 450 -32.74 21.08 -21.88
CA ASP A 450 -32.20 21.34 -20.53
C ASP A 450 -31.34 20.17 -20.07
N VAL A 451 -31.82 18.95 -20.31
CA VAL A 451 -31.06 17.73 -20.06
C VAL A 451 -29.78 17.72 -20.90
N ARG A 452 -29.87 18.03 -22.21
CA ARG A 452 -28.70 18.08 -23.10
C ARG A 452 -27.66 19.11 -22.68
N LYS A 453 -28.06 20.30 -22.25
CA LYS A 453 -27.14 21.33 -21.74
C LYS A 453 -26.45 20.88 -20.45
N CYS A 454 -27.18 20.20 -19.56
CA CYS A 454 -26.61 19.68 -18.33
C CYS A 454 -25.59 18.57 -18.62
N LEU A 455 -25.93 17.63 -19.50
CA LEU A 455 -25.05 16.54 -19.93
C LEU A 455 -23.79 17.06 -20.65
N GLN A 456 -23.92 18.05 -21.54
CA GLN A 456 -22.78 18.68 -22.22
C GLN A 456 -21.83 19.45 -21.28
N SER A 457 -22.28 19.81 -20.09
CA SER A 457 -21.44 20.44 -19.06
C SER A 457 -20.57 19.43 -18.30
N LEU A 458 -20.84 18.12 -18.46
CA LEU A 458 -20.05 17.06 -17.85
C LEU A 458 -18.72 16.90 -18.58
N ASN A 459 -17.64 17.00 -17.84
CA ASN A 459 -16.31 16.81 -18.40
C ASN A 459 -16.07 15.32 -18.67
N SER A 460 -15.90 14.96 -19.95
CA SER A 460 -15.63 13.59 -20.41
C SER A 460 -14.33 12.98 -19.86
N SER A 461 -13.45 13.80 -19.27
CA SER A 461 -12.21 13.37 -18.60
C SER A 461 -12.34 13.10 -17.10
N GLN A 462 -13.53 13.29 -16.51
CA GLN A 462 -13.81 13.00 -15.10
C GLN A 462 -14.14 11.51 -14.86
N CYS A 463 -14.15 11.12 -13.58
CA CYS A 463 -14.42 9.76 -13.13
C CYS A 463 -15.78 9.22 -13.61
N LEU A 464 -15.87 7.90 -13.69
CA LEU A 464 -17.13 7.18 -13.95
C LEU A 464 -18.21 7.63 -12.95
N GLY A 465 -19.46 7.70 -13.41
CA GLY A 465 -20.61 7.88 -12.54
C GLY A 465 -20.72 6.76 -11.48
N PRO A 466 -21.55 6.93 -10.44
CA PRO A 466 -21.78 5.90 -9.42
C PRO A 466 -22.34 4.58 -9.99
N ASP A 467 -22.92 4.63 -11.19
CA ASP A 467 -23.40 3.51 -12.01
C ASP A 467 -22.28 2.79 -12.78
N GLY A 468 -21.07 3.35 -12.83
CA GLY A 468 -19.91 2.83 -13.57
C GLY A 468 -19.89 3.22 -15.04
N ILE A 469 -20.75 4.16 -15.47
CA ILE A 469 -20.88 4.59 -16.87
C ILE A 469 -19.99 5.83 -17.11
N PRO A 470 -19.23 5.89 -18.23
CA PRO A 470 -18.39 7.04 -18.54
C PRO A 470 -19.19 8.25 -19.02
N ASN A 471 -18.78 9.45 -18.59
CA ASN A 471 -19.37 10.72 -19.03
C ASN A 471 -19.24 10.99 -20.53
N LEU A 472 -18.43 10.20 -21.25
CA LEU A 472 -18.28 10.30 -22.71
C LEU A 472 -19.58 9.98 -23.49
N LEU A 473 -20.58 9.38 -22.84
CA LEU A 473 -21.87 9.08 -23.47
C LEU A 473 -22.86 10.25 -23.51
N PHE A 474 -22.57 11.31 -22.76
CA PHE A 474 -23.54 12.32 -22.38
C PHE A 474 -23.27 13.67 -23.03
#